data_AF-A0A1A3CE35-F1
#
_entry.id   AF-A0A1A3CE35-F1
#
_cell.length_a   1.000
_cell.length_b   1.000
_cell.length_c   1.000
_cell.angle_alpha   90.00
_cell.angle_beta   90.00
_cell.angle_gamma   90.00
#
_symmetry.space_group_name_H-M   'P 1'
#
loop_
_entity.id
_entity.type
_entity.pdbx_description
1 polymer ?
#
loop_
_entity_poly.entity_id
_entity_poly.type
_entity_poly.pdbx_seq_one_letter_code
_entity_poly.pdbx_strand_id
1 'polypeptide(L)'
;MAGAGGNAGMLAGPGGAGGTGGGAYNNGGEGGAGGDGGVLFGGGGSGGAGGPGGSAGGAGGDGGNAMLIGNGGPGGDGTPPGNPGAGGVLFGLNG
;
A
#
# COMPACT_ATOMS: atom_id res chain seq x y z
N MET A 1 9.74 10.30 -5.91
CA MET A 1 9.05 9.02 -5.67
C MET A 1 9.25 8.63 -4.23
N ALA A 2 8.27 7.97 -3.62
CA ALA A 2 8.35 7.50 -2.25
C ALA A 2 8.81 6.04 -2.16
N GLY A 3 9.31 5.63 -0.99
CA GLY A 3 9.71 4.25 -0.74
C GLY A 3 8.52 3.33 -0.54
N ALA A 4 8.60 2.10 -1.06
CA ALA A 4 7.63 1.06 -0.74
C ALA A 4 7.73 0.64 0.74
N GLY A 5 6.62 0.15 1.28
CA GLY A 5 6.57 -0.49 2.58
C GLY A 5 7.33 -1.81 2.59
N GLY A 6 7.95 -2.16 3.71
CA GLY A 6 8.65 -3.43 3.86
C GLY A 6 7.69 -4.60 3.99
N ASN A 7 7.93 -5.70 3.28
CA ASN A 7 7.17 -6.93 3.47
C ASN A 7 7.48 -7.53 4.85
N ALA A 8 6.47 -8.16 5.45
CA ALA A 8 6.66 -8.92 6.67
C ALA A 8 7.47 -10.21 6.45
N GLY A 9 7.92 -10.81 7.55
CA GLY A 9 8.58 -12.11 7.53
C GLY A 9 7.63 -13.28 7.23
N MET A 10 8.18 -14.46 6.96
CA MET A 10 7.40 -15.60 6.46
C MET A 10 6.25 -16.05 7.39
N LEU A 11 6.45 -16.05 8.70
CA LEU A 11 5.47 -16.64 9.63
C LEU A 11 4.33 -15.68 9.96
N ALA A 12 4.69 -14.47 10.40
CA ALA A 12 3.71 -13.50 10.83
C ALA A 12 4.23 -12.06 10.74
N GLY A 13 3.29 -11.12 10.64
CA GLY A 13 3.54 -9.69 10.76
C GLY A 13 2.75 -8.90 9.70
N PRO A 14 2.36 -7.66 10.00
CA PRO A 14 1.79 -6.78 9.00
C PRO A 14 2.87 -6.30 8.03
N GLY A 15 2.50 -6.08 6.78
CA GLY A 15 3.34 -5.32 5.86
C GLY A 15 3.46 -3.85 6.29
N GLY A 16 4.60 -3.24 5.99
CA GLY A 16 4.85 -1.83 6.28
C GLY A 16 4.02 -0.92 5.38
N ALA A 17 3.67 0.27 5.86
CA ALA A 17 3.03 1.27 5.03
C ALA A 17 3.99 1.81 3.96
N GLY A 18 3.46 2.12 2.78
CA GLY A 18 4.17 2.85 1.75
C GLY A 18 4.40 4.31 2.12
N GLY A 19 5.52 4.89 1.66
CA GLY A 19 5.85 6.29 1.91
C GLY A 19 4.97 7.25 1.11
N THR A 20 4.77 8.46 1.62
CA THR A 20 4.05 9.52 0.90
C THR A 20 4.90 10.10 -0.24
N GLY A 21 4.27 10.34 -1.39
CA GLY A 21 4.88 11.00 -2.53
C GLY A 21 5.40 12.41 -2.21
N GLY A 22 6.54 12.78 -2.78
CA GLY A 22 7.11 14.12 -2.63
C GLY A 22 6.35 15.18 -3.43
N GLY A 23 6.32 16.42 -2.96
CA GLY A 23 5.71 17.53 -3.71
C GLY A 23 6.54 17.97 -4.92
N ALA A 24 5.90 18.54 -5.95
CA ALA A 24 6.60 19.13 -7.09
C ALA A 24 5.88 20.34 -7.70
N TYR A 25 6.59 21.15 -8.50
CA TYR A 25 6.00 22.32 -9.17
C TYR A 25 4.95 21.95 -10.24
N ASN A 26 5.13 20.83 -10.93
CA ASN A 26 4.18 20.33 -11.93
C ASN A 26 3.31 19.22 -11.34
N ASN A 27 3.74 17.97 -11.46
CA ASN A 27 3.00 16.83 -10.93
C ASN A 27 3.64 16.34 -9.64
N GLY A 28 2.82 16.11 -8.62
CA GLY A 28 3.28 15.50 -7.38
C GLY A 28 3.83 14.09 -7.61
N GLY A 29 4.76 13.68 -6.76
CA GLY A 29 5.33 12.33 -6.80
C GLY A 29 4.30 11.29 -6.36
N GLU A 30 4.40 10.09 -6.92
CA GLU A 30 3.57 8.96 -6.52
C GLU A 30 3.88 8.51 -5.08
N GLY A 31 2.83 8.05 -4.39
CA GLY A 31 2.95 7.33 -3.13
C GLY A 31 3.55 5.94 -3.34
N GLY A 32 4.25 5.43 -2.34
CA GLY A 32 4.85 4.10 -2.37
C GLY A 32 3.79 3.03 -2.12
N ALA A 33 3.94 1.86 -2.70
CA ALA A 33 3.08 0.72 -2.38
C ALA A 33 3.27 0.28 -0.91
N GLY A 34 2.22 -0.24 -0.28
CA GLY A 34 2.30 -0.94 0.99
C GLY A 34 2.98 -2.31 0.82
N GLY A 35 3.64 -2.78 1.87
CA GLY A 35 4.27 -4.10 1.90
C GLY A 35 3.27 -5.22 2.14
N ASP A 36 3.58 -6.43 1.70
CA ASP A 36 2.76 -7.61 1.97
C ASP A 36 2.90 -8.10 3.43
N GLY A 37 1.82 -8.66 3.96
CA GLY A 37 1.80 -9.32 5.26
C GLY A 37 2.49 -10.69 5.27
N GLY A 38 2.69 -11.25 6.46
CA GLY A 38 3.33 -12.56 6.62
C GLY A 38 2.51 -13.69 5.98
N VAL A 39 3.17 -14.79 5.59
CA VAL A 39 2.53 -15.85 4.80
C VAL A 39 1.37 -16.49 5.56
N LEU A 40 1.53 -16.78 6.85
CA LEU A 40 0.49 -17.43 7.64
C LEU A 40 -0.47 -16.42 8.27
N PHE A 41 0.06 -15.39 8.92
CA PHE A 41 -0.72 -14.38 9.63
C PHE A 41 -0.18 -12.97 9.37
N GLY A 42 -0.94 -12.12 8.70
CA GLY A 42 -0.51 -10.75 8.48
C GLY A 42 -1.40 -10.01 7.50
N GLY A 43 -1.77 -8.79 7.87
CA GLY A 43 -2.42 -7.87 6.94
C GLY A 43 -1.40 -7.19 6.03
N GLY A 44 -1.83 -6.80 4.85
CA GLY A 44 -1.04 -5.92 4.00
C GLY A 44 -0.91 -4.52 4.59
N GLY A 45 0.19 -3.85 4.30
CA GLY A 45 0.41 -2.46 4.68
C GLY A 45 -0.39 -1.50 3.81
N SER A 46 -0.77 -0.34 4.32
CA SER A 46 -1.43 0.68 3.51
C SER A 46 -0.51 1.25 2.44
N GLY A 47 -1.05 1.57 1.28
CA GLY A 47 -0.36 2.38 0.28
C GLY A 47 -0.12 3.80 0.79
N GLY A 48 0.97 4.42 0.34
CA GLY A 48 1.30 5.80 0.65
C GLY A 48 0.47 6.78 -0.17
N ALA A 49 0.13 7.94 0.39
CA ALA A 49 -0.56 8.98 -0.37
C ALA A 49 0.34 9.57 -1.48
N GLY A 50 -0.26 10.00 -2.59
CA GLY A 50 0.40 10.82 -3.59
C GLY A 50 0.79 12.20 -3.05
N GLY A 51 1.89 12.75 -3.56
CA GLY A 51 2.36 14.08 -3.21
C GLY A 51 1.56 15.19 -3.89
N PRO A 52 1.58 16.43 -3.37
CA PRO A 52 0.96 17.57 -4.05
C PRO A 52 1.74 18.00 -5.29
N GLY A 53 1.05 18.49 -6.32
CA GLY A 53 1.68 19.15 -7.47
C GLY A 53 0.93 20.40 -7.90
N GLY A 54 1.63 21.36 -8.51
CA GLY A 54 1.05 22.63 -8.95
C GLY A 54 0.06 22.48 -10.12
N SER A 55 0.19 21.43 -10.93
CA SER A 55 -0.77 21.08 -11.98
C SER A 55 -1.67 19.90 -11.59
N ALA A 56 -1.10 18.86 -10.99
CA ALA A 56 -1.84 17.69 -10.53
C ALA A 56 -1.15 17.03 -9.32
N GLY A 57 -1.95 16.42 -8.43
CA GLY A 57 -1.43 15.55 -7.38
C GLY A 57 -0.82 14.26 -7.97
N GLY A 58 0.08 13.63 -7.21
CA GLY A 58 0.59 12.30 -7.51
C GLY A 58 -0.48 11.23 -7.30
N ALA A 59 -0.28 10.08 -7.94
CA ALA A 59 -1.09 8.90 -7.66
C ALA A 59 -0.82 8.38 -6.24
N GLY A 60 -1.83 7.79 -5.61
CA GLY A 60 -1.64 7.02 -4.39
C GLY A 60 -0.96 5.69 -4.69
N GLY A 61 -0.18 5.16 -3.75
CA GLY A 61 0.40 3.83 -3.86
C GLY A 61 -0.64 2.75 -3.56
N ASP A 62 -0.50 1.58 -4.17
CA ASP A 62 -1.37 0.44 -3.87
C ASP A 62 -1.15 -0.07 -2.44
N GLY A 63 -2.17 -0.66 -1.83
CA GLY A 63 -2.04 -1.39 -0.57
C GLY A 63 -1.36 -2.74 -0.77
N GLY A 64 -0.65 -3.21 0.25
CA GLY A 64 -0.07 -4.55 0.25
C GLY A 64 -1.11 -5.64 0.47
N ASN A 65 -0.76 -6.88 0.17
CA ASN A 65 -1.68 -8.02 0.29
C ASN A 65 -1.50 -8.75 1.62
N ALA A 66 -2.56 -9.42 2.05
CA ALA A 66 -2.44 -10.56 2.95
C ALA A 66 -2.28 -11.85 2.15
N MET A 67 -1.65 -12.86 2.74
CA MET A 67 -1.36 -14.13 2.07
C MET A 67 -2.38 -15.23 2.46
N LEU A 68 -2.29 -15.80 3.67
CA LEU A 68 -3.21 -16.85 4.13
C LEU A 68 -4.32 -16.31 5.03
N ILE A 69 -3.95 -15.69 6.16
CA ILE A 69 -4.88 -15.10 7.13
C ILE A 69 -4.52 -13.63 7.35
N GLY A 70 -5.43 -12.74 7.00
CA GLY A 70 -5.28 -11.30 7.15
C GLY A 70 -6.12 -10.55 6.12
N ASN A 71 -6.17 -9.22 6.26
CA ASN A 71 -6.85 -8.36 5.30
C ASN A 71 -5.81 -7.65 4.42
N GLY A 72 -6.21 -7.29 3.21
CA GLY A 72 -5.38 -6.42 2.38
C GLY A 72 -5.23 -5.03 3.01
N GLY A 73 -4.14 -4.34 2.68
CA GLY A 73 -3.95 -2.95 3.04
C GLY A 73 -4.82 -2.05 2.16
N PRO A 74 -5.33 -0.92 2.69
CA PRO A 74 -5.98 0.07 1.83
C PRO A 74 -4.98 0.71 0.87
N GLY A 75 -5.43 1.11 -0.31
CA GLY A 75 -4.65 1.97 -1.20
C GLY A 75 -4.48 3.37 -0.61
N GLY A 76 -3.45 4.09 -1.06
CA GLY A 76 -3.18 5.46 -0.64
C GLY A 76 -4.07 6.47 -1.38
N ASP A 77 -4.35 7.59 -0.73
CA ASP A 77 -5.04 8.71 -1.36
C ASP A 77 -4.19 9.31 -2.50
N GLY A 78 -4.82 9.72 -3.60
CA GLY A 78 -4.12 10.39 -4.69
C GLY A 78 -5.00 10.60 -5.91
N THR A 79 -4.38 11.09 -6.98
CA THR A 79 -5.08 11.29 -8.26
C THR A 79 -4.32 10.58 -9.39
N PRO A 80 -4.67 9.31 -9.70
CA PRO A 80 -5.72 8.48 -9.06
C PRO A 80 -5.32 7.92 -7.68
N PRO A 81 -6.30 7.48 -6.86
CA PRO A 81 -6.01 6.76 -5.63
C PRO A 81 -5.42 5.37 -5.94
N GLY A 82 -4.65 4.83 -5.00
CA GLY A 82 -4.10 3.49 -5.09
C GLY A 82 -5.18 2.42 -4.91
N ASN A 83 -4.94 1.24 -5.45
CA ASN A 83 -5.82 0.10 -5.29
C ASN A 83 -5.63 -0.52 -3.89
N PRO A 84 -6.70 -0.99 -3.23
CA PRO A 84 -6.56 -1.85 -2.06
C PRO A 84 -5.87 -3.17 -2.42
N GLY A 85 -5.08 -3.69 -1.48
CA GLY A 85 -4.52 -5.03 -1.59
C GLY A 85 -5.55 -6.13 -1.32
N ALA A 86 -5.23 -7.35 -1.72
CA ALA A 86 -6.08 -8.51 -1.50
C ALA A 86 -6.02 -9.00 -0.04
N GLY A 87 -7.14 -9.48 0.46
CA GLY A 87 -7.19 -10.26 1.71
C GLY A 87 -6.64 -11.67 1.55
N GLY A 88 -6.41 -12.33 2.68
CA GLY A 88 -5.90 -13.69 2.74
C GLY A 88 -6.90 -14.70 2.20
N VAL A 89 -6.39 -15.83 1.70
CA VAL A 89 -7.21 -16.81 0.97
C VAL A 89 -7.88 -17.87 1.85
N LEU A 90 -7.55 -17.96 3.14
CA LEU A 90 -8.13 -18.97 4.01
C LEU A 90 -9.62 -18.66 4.24
N PHE A 91 -10.48 -19.60 3.84
CA PHE A 91 -11.94 -19.48 3.77
C PHE A 91 -12.51 -18.68 2.60
N GLY A 92 -11.68 -18.22 1.65
CA GLY A 92 -12.15 -17.47 0.48
C GLY A 92 -12.81 -16.12 0.81
N LEU A 93 -12.66 -15.66 2.05
CA LEU A 93 -13.08 -14.34 2.49
C LEU A 93 -11.97 -13.38 2.11
N ASN A 94 -12.19 -12.55 1.08
CA ASN A 94 -11.38 -11.36 0.90
C ASN A 94 -11.58 -10.51 2.16
N GLY A 95 -10.59 -10.54 3.05
CA GLY A 95 -10.57 -9.74 4.28
C GLY A 95 -10.63 -8.25 4.01
#